data_AF-A0A2A4K527-F1
#
_entry.id   AF-A0A2A4K527-F1
#
_cell.length_a   1.000
_cell.length_b   1.000
_cell.length_c   1.000
_cell.angle_alpha   90.00
_cell.angle_beta   90.00
_cell.angle_gamma   90.00
#
_symmetry.space_group_name_H-M   'P 1'
#
loop_
_entity.id
_entity.type
_entity.pdbx_description
1 polymer ?
#
loop_
_entity_poly.entity_id
_entity_poly.type
_entity_poly.pdbx_seq_one_letter_code
_entity_poly.pdbx_strand_id
1 'polypeptide(L)'
;MLRLLVLAILAIAVRSEEEPMKNLTTISWAHAVNNKTYLQAALSSTINMLEADIVLGTVVGKDGPPLPIMAHPPATTSDLTLAEFLETVAQHNLKETNPGSKKGVKLDFKSIEAFEQSQDLIGRHQTLPIWLNADILPGPVDATTKPVDPAKFLKLGSKHVCAVLSVGWTTSYGGNITEGEYTSEQIGTMLRMINENHINQTVTFPVRAGLAANSQPVILDLLRETSSLNSSMTVWSSEGDHVEVDRLRALILTVGLERTYLDVPQDLAGKLHLPPPDAKAKN
;
A
#
# COMPACT_ATOMS: atom_id res chain seq x y z
N MET A 1 -23.04 68.73 -22.10
CA MET A 1 -22.94 68.26 -20.69
C MET A 1 -22.86 66.75 -20.71
N LEU A 2 -21.66 66.20 -20.49
CA LEU A 2 -21.35 64.77 -20.56
C LEU A 2 -21.72 64.11 -19.23
N ARG A 3 -22.65 63.14 -19.23
CA ARG A 3 -23.01 62.35 -18.04
C ARG A 3 -22.00 61.20 -17.89
N LEU A 4 -21.17 61.22 -16.85
CA LEU A 4 -20.37 60.07 -16.44
C LEU A 4 -21.28 59.01 -15.80
N LEU A 5 -21.23 57.80 -16.34
CA LEU A 5 -21.80 56.60 -15.75
C LEU A 5 -20.70 55.96 -14.88
N VAL A 6 -20.89 55.88 -13.57
CA VAL A 6 -19.98 55.15 -12.67
C VAL A 6 -20.48 53.72 -12.55
N LEU A 7 -19.75 52.77 -13.13
CA LEU A 7 -19.95 51.34 -12.90
C LEU A 7 -19.26 50.95 -11.59
N ALA A 8 -20.02 50.51 -10.59
CA ALA A 8 -19.47 49.87 -9.39
C ALA A 8 -19.25 48.38 -9.68
N ILE A 9 -17.99 47.93 -9.64
CA ILE A 9 -17.63 46.52 -9.73
C ILE A 9 -17.62 45.97 -8.30
N LEU A 10 -18.58 45.10 -7.96
CA LEU A 10 -18.51 44.30 -6.73
C LEU A 10 -17.48 43.17 -6.95
N ALA A 11 -16.37 43.22 -6.22
CA ALA A 11 -15.47 42.08 -6.11
C ALA A 11 -16.10 41.03 -5.18
N ILE A 12 -16.55 39.91 -5.75
CA ILE A 12 -16.94 38.74 -4.97
C ILE A 12 -15.65 38.02 -4.59
N ALA A 13 -15.28 38.10 -3.32
CA ALA A 13 -14.22 37.26 -2.76
C ALA A 13 -14.74 35.83 -2.67
N VAL A 14 -14.37 34.99 -3.64
CA VAL A 14 -14.49 33.54 -3.51
C VAL A 14 -13.46 33.13 -2.45
N ARG A 15 -13.93 32.82 -1.24
CA ARG A 15 -13.11 32.06 -0.28
C ARG A 15 -13.02 30.65 -0.84
N SER A 16 -11.85 30.25 -1.32
CA SER A 16 -11.54 28.82 -1.43
C SER A 16 -11.45 28.31 0.00
N GLU A 17 -12.44 27.53 0.44
CA GLU A 17 -12.22 26.67 1.59
C GLU A 17 -11.11 25.70 1.16
N GLU A 18 -9.91 25.87 1.71
CA GLU A 18 -8.84 24.88 1.56
C GLU A 18 -9.38 23.56 2.12
N GLU A 19 -9.68 22.61 1.24
CA GLU A 19 -9.97 21.23 1.61
C GLU A 19 -8.85 20.76 2.56
N PRO A 20 -9.19 20.20 3.74
CA PRO A 20 -8.17 19.71 4.65
C PRO A 20 -7.31 18.69 3.90
N MET A 21 -6.00 18.92 3.91
CA MET A 21 -5.02 18.06 3.24
C MET A 21 -5.24 16.62 3.70
N LYS A 22 -5.47 15.71 2.75
CA LYS A 22 -5.71 14.29 3.05
C LYS A 22 -4.49 13.72 3.75
N ASN A 23 -4.61 13.29 5.01
CA ASN A 23 -3.51 12.65 5.72
C ASN A 23 -3.61 11.12 5.55
N LEU A 24 -2.83 10.53 4.64
CA LEU A 24 -2.83 9.08 4.38
C LEU A 24 -2.13 8.28 5.48
N THR A 25 -1.32 8.92 6.32
CA THR A 25 -0.63 8.24 7.44
C THR A 25 -1.59 7.80 8.55
N THR A 26 -2.84 8.29 8.53
CA THR A 26 -3.88 7.88 9.49
C THR A 26 -4.66 6.65 9.02
N ILE A 27 -4.44 6.17 7.81
CA ILE A 27 -5.03 4.90 7.34
C ILE A 27 -4.40 3.77 8.14
N SER A 28 -5.26 3.01 8.82
CA SER A 28 -4.86 1.92 9.70
C SER A 28 -4.96 0.56 9.03
N TRP A 29 -4.09 -0.37 9.46
CA TRP A 29 -3.86 -1.66 8.81
C TRP A 29 -4.05 -2.80 9.81
N ALA A 30 -4.72 -3.87 9.37
CA ALA A 30 -4.61 -5.19 9.99
C ALA A 30 -3.64 -5.98 9.13
N HIS A 31 -2.50 -6.34 9.70
CA HIS A 31 -1.45 -7.09 9.02
C HIS A 31 -1.65 -8.60 9.17
N ALA A 32 -1.35 -9.38 8.13
CA ALA A 32 -1.41 -10.83 8.09
C ALA A 32 -2.78 -11.41 8.49
N VAL A 33 -3.86 -10.92 7.89
CA VAL A 33 -5.24 -11.39 8.09
C VAL A 33 -5.47 -12.76 7.42
N ASN A 34 -4.74 -13.76 7.91
CA ASN A 34 -4.54 -15.05 7.24
C ASN A 34 -5.47 -16.18 7.74
N ASN A 35 -6.45 -15.88 8.56
CA ASN A 35 -7.40 -16.88 9.06
C ASN A 35 -8.78 -16.29 9.33
N LYS A 36 -9.80 -17.14 9.36
CA LYS A 36 -11.20 -16.73 9.52
C LYS A 36 -11.45 -15.94 10.82
N THR A 37 -10.85 -16.39 11.92
CA THR A 37 -11.05 -15.75 13.24
C THR A 37 -10.56 -14.31 13.21
N TYR A 38 -9.36 -14.09 12.68
CA TYR A 38 -8.78 -12.76 12.62
C TYR A 38 -9.47 -11.86 11.58
N LEU A 39 -9.91 -12.42 10.45
CA LEU A 39 -10.74 -11.68 9.49
C LEU A 39 -12.01 -11.12 10.16
N GLN A 40 -12.73 -11.92 10.94
CA GLN A 40 -13.93 -11.43 11.64
C GLN A 40 -13.63 -10.36 12.68
N ALA A 41 -12.53 -10.50 13.42
CA ALA A 41 -12.09 -9.50 14.39
C ALA A 41 -11.73 -8.17 13.68
N ALA A 42 -10.99 -8.23 12.58
CA ALA A 42 -10.56 -7.05 11.83
C ALA A 42 -11.76 -6.33 11.16
N LEU A 43 -12.71 -7.08 10.59
CA LEU A 43 -13.96 -6.53 10.04
C LEU A 43 -14.79 -5.78 11.10
N SER A 44 -14.78 -6.27 12.34
CA SER A 44 -15.52 -5.66 13.46
C SER A 44 -14.81 -4.46 14.10
N SER A 45 -13.59 -4.14 13.66
CA SER A 45 -12.77 -3.06 14.21
C SER A 45 -12.91 -1.76 13.41
N THR A 46 -12.23 -0.70 13.89
CA THR A 46 -12.11 0.58 13.17
C THR A 46 -11.01 0.60 12.11
N ILE A 47 -10.33 -0.53 11.88
CA ILE A 47 -9.24 -0.64 10.91
C ILE A 47 -9.74 -0.35 9.50
N ASN A 48 -8.93 0.31 8.66
CA ASN A 48 -9.33 0.68 7.30
C ASN A 48 -8.94 -0.37 6.25
N MET A 49 -7.73 -0.90 6.33
CA MET A 49 -7.15 -1.80 5.33
C MET A 49 -6.85 -3.17 5.94
N LEU A 50 -7.24 -4.23 5.23
CA LEU A 50 -6.94 -5.61 5.59
C LEU A 50 -5.84 -6.12 4.66
N GLU A 51 -4.64 -6.29 5.18
CA GLU A 51 -3.53 -6.91 4.47
C GLU A 51 -3.53 -8.42 4.76
N ALA A 52 -3.36 -9.23 3.72
CA ALA A 52 -3.28 -10.68 3.86
C ALA A 52 -2.35 -11.29 2.82
N ASP A 53 -1.59 -12.28 3.27
CA ASP A 53 -0.60 -13.01 2.49
C ASP A 53 -1.28 -14.12 1.67
N ILE A 54 -0.84 -14.31 0.43
CA ILE A 54 -1.45 -15.27 -0.48
C ILE A 54 -0.40 -16.22 -1.04
N VAL A 55 -0.67 -17.52 -0.85
CA VAL A 55 0.10 -18.64 -1.41
C VAL A 55 -0.84 -19.61 -2.12
N LEU A 56 -0.29 -20.48 -2.97
CA LEU A 56 -0.99 -21.69 -3.40
C LEU A 56 -0.87 -22.77 -2.34
N GLY A 57 -2.00 -23.29 -1.88
CA GLY A 57 -2.05 -24.30 -0.84
C GLY A 57 -3.41 -24.96 -0.75
N THR A 58 -3.68 -25.67 0.34
CA THR A 58 -4.96 -26.37 0.55
C THR A 58 -5.71 -25.86 1.78
N VAL A 59 -7.02 -26.10 1.80
CA VAL A 59 -7.83 -25.77 2.97
C VAL A 59 -7.58 -26.82 4.06
N VAL A 60 -7.40 -26.37 5.31
CA VAL A 60 -7.17 -27.27 6.46
C VAL A 60 -8.20 -28.40 6.48
N GLY A 61 -7.71 -29.64 6.53
CA GLY A 61 -8.55 -30.85 6.61
C GLY A 61 -9.33 -31.19 5.33
N LYS A 62 -9.01 -30.56 4.19
CA LYS A 62 -9.61 -30.89 2.89
C LYS A 62 -8.53 -31.31 1.89
N ASP A 63 -8.77 -32.45 1.25
CA ASP A 63 -7.99 -32.87 0.09
C ASP A 63 -8.45 -32.13 -1.17
N GLY A 64 -7.53 -31.86 -2.08
CA GLY A 64 -7.85 -31.20 -3.35
C GLY A 64 -6.62 -30.59 -4.03
N PRO A 65 -6.79 -30.07 -5.25
CA PRO A 65 -5.74 -29.32 -5.91
C PRO A 65 -5.41 -28.03 -5.12
N PRO A 66 -4.15 -27.57 -5.14
CA PRO A 66 -3.80 -26.28 -4.56
C PRO A 66 -4.60 -25.12 -5.17
N LEU A 67 -4.99 -24.17 -4.33
CA LEU A 67 -5.72 -22.95 -4.70
C LEU A 67 -5.20 -21.75 -3.89
N PRO A 68 -5.52 -20.50 -4.28
CA PRO A 68 -5.11 -19.32 -3.52
C PRO A 68 -5.73 -19.26 -2.13
N ILE A 69 -4.90 -19.34 -1.10
CA ILE A 69 -5.30 -19.31 0.31
C ILE A 69 -4.62 -18.15 1.03
N MET A 70 -5.24 -17.69 2.12
CA MET A 70 -4.67 -16.66 2.99
C MET A 70 -3.65 -17.30 3.93
N ALA A 71 -2.36 -17.21 3.62
CA ALA A 71 -1.27 -17.78 4.42
C ALA A 71 0.08 -17.18 4.03
N HIS A 72 0.97 -17.05 5.03
CA HIS A 72 2.36 -16.67 4.86
C HIS A 72 3.27 -17.91 4.83
N PRO A 73 4.25 -18.01 3.92
CA PRO A 73 5.24 -19.08 3.94
C PRO A 73 5.93 -19.22 5.31
N PRO A 74 6.26 -20.45 5.77
CA PRO A 74 6.18 -21.71 5.04
C PRO A 74 4.80 -22.39 5.11
N ALA A 75 3.77 -21.72 5.65
CA ALA A 75 2.44 -22.32 5.72
C ALA A 75 1.88 -22.55 4.31
N THR A 76 1.42 -23.78 4.06
CA THR A 76 0.81 -24.22 2.80
C THR A 76 -0.65 -24.64 2.98
N THR A 77 -1.21 -24.38 4.17
CA THR A 77 -2.61 -24.63 4.49
C THR A 77 -3.21 -23.45 5.26
N SER A 78 -4.50 -23.21 5.08
CA SER A 78 -5.26 -22.18 5.80
C SER A 78 -6.72 -22.60 5.96
N ASP A 79 -7.41 -22.06 6.95
CA ASP A 79 -8.87 -22.21 7.08
C ASP A 79 -9.63 -21.22 6.18
N LEU A 80 -8.91 -20.33 5.50
CA LEU A 80 -9.43 -19.20 4.74
C LEU A 80 -8.87 -19.17 3.32
N THR A 81 -9.75 -19.32 2.33
CA THR A 81 -9.41 -19.14 0.92
C THR A 81 -9.46 -17.67 0.50
N LEU A 82 -8.77 -17.29 -0.59
CA LEU A 82 -8.93 -15.96 -1.17
C LEU A 82 -10.37 -15.67 -1.60
N ALA A 83 -11.06 -16.67 -2.16
CA ALA A 83 -12.46 -16.54 -2.56
C ALA A 83 -13.37 -16.20 -1.37
N GLU A 84 -13.23 -16.94 -0.27
CA GLU A 84 -13.99 -16.67 0.97
C GLU A 84 -13.63 -15.31 1.57
N PHE A 85 -12.35 -14.93 1.58
CA PHE A 85 -11.92 -13.63 2.09
C PHE A 85 -12.55 -12.46 1.32
N LEU A 86 -12.42 -12.44 -0.02
CA LEU A 86 -12.96 -11.36 -0.85
C LEU A 86 -14.49 -11.27 -0.73
N GLU A 87 -15.18 -12.41 -0.77
CA GLU A 87 -16.64 -12.45 -0.62
C GLU A 87 -17.06 -11.93 0.76
N THR A 88 -16.38 -12.34 1.82
CA THR A 88 -16.69 -11.90 3.20
C THR A 88 -16.51 -10.39 3.35
N VAL A 89 -15.42 -9.83 2.81
CA VAL A 89 -15.16 -8.38 2.86
C VAL A 89 -16.18 -7.62 2.00
N ALA A 90 -16.52 -8.12 0.82
CA ALA A 90 -17.55 -7.53 -0.04
C ALA A 90 -18.91 -7.49 0.65
N GLN A 91 -19.33 -8.60 1.25
CA GLN A 91 -20.59 -8.67 2.00
C GLN A 91 -20.61 -7.73 3.20
N HIS A 92 -19.49 -7.58 3.92
CA HIS A 92 -19.37 -6.58 4.98
C HIS A 92 -19.57 -5.16 4.43
N ASN A 93 -18.83 -4.80 3.38
CA ASN A 93 -18.91 -3.46 2.78
C ASN A 93 -20.27 -3.13 2.16
N LEU A 94 -21.02 -4.13 1.68
CA LEU A 94 -22.38 -3.96 1.17
C LEU A 94 -23.40 -3.65 2.29
N LYS A 95 -23.17 -4.19 3.50
CA LYS A 95 -24.02 -3.95 4.67
C LYS A 95 -23.70 -2.62 5.36
N GLU A 96 -22.51 -2.10 5.14
CA GLU A 96 -22.03 -0.89 5.80
C GLU A 96 -22.57 0.38 5.13
N THR A 97 -23.19 1.24 5.94
CA THR A 97 -23.80 2.50 5.48
C THR A 97 -22.88 3.69 5.69
N ASN A 98 -21.95 3.62 6.65
CA ASN A 98 -20.93 4.63 6.85
C ASN A 98 -19.74 4.36 5.90
N PRO A 99 -19.44 5.26 4.94
CA PRO A 99 -18.30 5.07 4.03
C PRO A 99 -16.97 4.86 4.76
N GLY A 100 -16.77 5.49 5.92
CA GLY A 100 -15.54 5.36 6.71
C GLY A 100 -15.36 4.01 7.41
N SER A 101 -16.42 3.20 7.51
CA SER A 101 -16.38 1.87 8.11
C SER A 101 -16.10 0.77 7.08
N LYS A 102 -16.23 1.07 5.77
CA LYS A 102 -15.88 0.14 4.69
C LYS A 102 -14.38 -0.18 4.70
N LYS A 103 -14.05 -1.41 4.37
CA LYS A 103 -12.67 -1.91 4.34
C LYS A 103 -12.10 -1.91 2.94
N GLY A 104 -10.84 -1.52 2.79
CA GLY A 104 -10.02 -1.89 1.65
C GLY A 104 -9.23 -3.16 1.94
N VAL A 105 -8.67 -3.77 0.90
CA VAL A 105 -7.86 -4.98 1.02
C VAL A 105 -6.52 -4.80 0.31
N LYS A 106 -5.45 -5.29 0.91
CA LYS A 106 -4.11 -5.40 0.31
C LYS A 106 -3.76 -6.87 0.20
N LEU A 107 -3.76 -7.37 -1.04
CA LEU A 107 -3.55 -8.77 -1.36
C LEU A 107 -2.06 -8.99 -1.63
N ASP A 108 -1.33 -9.55 -0.66
CA ASP A 108 0.12 -9.74 -0.75
C ASP A 108 0.49 -11.11 -1.32
N PHE A 109 0.78 -11.14 -2.62
CA PHE A 109 1.11 -12.36 -3.33
C PHE A 109 2.56 -12.76 -3.09
N LYS A 110 2.75 -13.95 -2.53
CA LYS A 110 4.08 -14.53 -2.27
C LYS A 110 4.62 -15.35 -3.44
N SER A 111 3.81 -15.59 -4.48
CA SER A 111 4.24 -16.27 -5.70
C SER A 111 3.40 -15.82 -6.91
N ILE A 112 3.99 -15.95 -8.11
CA ILE A 112 3.30 -15.59 -9.35
C ILE A 112 2.17 -16.56 -9.68
N GLU A 113 2.32 -17.83 -9.32
CA GLU A 113 1.33 -18.88 -9.57
C GLU A 113 0.05 -18.61 -8.75
N ALA A 114 0.20 -18.15 -7.51
CA ALA A 114 -0.94 -17.72 -6.70
C ALA A 114 -1.67 -16.53 -7.35
N PHE A 115 -0.92 -15.56 -7.88
CA PHE A 115 -1.51 -14.41 -8.56
C PHE A 115 -2.20 -14.78 -9.89
N GLU A 116 -1.60 -15.67 -10.68
CA GLU A 116 -2.17 -16.22 -11.92
C GLU A 116 -3.52 -16.91 -11.65
N GLN A 117 -3.63 -17.72 -10.60
CA GLN A 117 -4.88 -18.40 -10.23
C GLN A 117 -5.93 -17.47 -9.59
N SER A 118 -5.54 -16.26 -9.20
CA SER A 118 -6.41 -15.32 -8.49
C SER A 118 -7.13 -14.32 -9.39
N GLN A 119 -6.79 -14.26 -10.68
CA GLN A 119 -7.26 -13.21 -11.59
C GLN A 119 -8.79 -13.11 -11.68
N ASP A 120 -9.46 -14.25 -11.84
CA ASP A 120 -10.93 -14.28 -11.94
C ASP A 120 -11.60 -13.91 -10.61
N LEU A 121 -10.99 -14.26 -9.47
CA LEU A 121 -11.51 -13.92 -8.15
C LEU A 121 -11.45 -12.41 -7.92
N ILE A 122 -10.32 -11.78 -8.25
CA ILE A 122 -10.14 -10.32 -8.17
C ILE A 122 -11.13 -9.62 -9.11
N GLY A 123 -11.24 -10.10 -10.35
CA GLY A 123 -12.10 -9.51 -11.38
C GLY A 123 -13.59 -9.50 -11.03
N ARG A 124 -14.07 -10.39 -10.16
CA ARG A 124 -15.45 -10.40 -9.65
C ARG A 124 -15.72 -9.38 -8.54
N HIS A 125 -14.67 -8.82 -7.93
CA HIS A 125 -14.77 -7.94 -6.76
C HIS A 125 -14.22 -6.53 -7.04
N GLN A 126 -14.31 -6.05 -8.28
CA GLN A 126 -13.77 -4.74 -8.70
C GLN A 126 -14.37 -3.53 -7.97
N THR A 127 -15.49 -3.70 -7.26
CA THR A 127 -16.10 -2.64 -6.43
C THR A 127 -15.43 -2.48 -5.07
N LEU A 128 -14.58 -3.43 -4.66
CA LEU A 128 -13.74 -3.29 -3.46
C LEU A 128 -12.54 -2.39 -3.74
N PRO A 129 -12.10 -1.58 -2.77
CA PRO A 129 -10.78 -0.96 -2.80
C PRO A 129 -9.70 -2.04 -2.66
N ILE A 130 -9.14 -2.49 -3.78
CA ILE A 130 -8.13 -3.57 -3.83
C ILE A 130 -6.75 -2.98 -4.12
N TRP A 131 -5.76 -3.42 -3.35
CA TRP A 131 -4.35 -3.24 -3.63
C TRP A 131 -3.75 -4.61 -3.97
N LEU A 132 -3.02 -4.67 -5.08
CA LEU A 132 -2.30 -5.87 -5.51
C LEU A 132 -0.84 -5.70 -5.11
N ASN A 133 -0.42 -6.41 -4.06
CA ASN A 133 0.90 -6.30 -3.48
C ASN A 133 1.79 -7.49 -3.87
N ALA A 134 3.05 -7.20 -4.19
CA ALA A 134 4.11 -8.19 -4.25
C ALA A 134 5.49 -7.54 -4.20
N ASP A 135 6.45 -8.28 -3.64
CA ASP A 135 7.87 -8.00 -3.82
C ASP A 135 8.32 -8.56 -5.16
N ILE A 136 8.44 -7.68 -6.16
CA ILE A 136 8.71 -8.07 -7.55
C ILE A 136 10.19 -7.92 -7.95
N LEU A 137 11.00 -7.28 -7.10
CA LEU A 137 12.42 -7.06 -7.34
C LEU A 137 13.29 -7.46 -6.13
N PRO A 138 14.58 -7.78 -6.34
CA PRO A 138 15.54 -7.92 -5.25
C PRO A 138 15.83 -6.57 -4.60
N GLY A 139 15.73 -6.49 -3.28
CA GLY A 139 15.96 -5.26 -2.53
C GLY A 139 17.27 -5.27 -1.73
N PRO A 140 17.42 -4.30 -0.83
CA PRO A 140 18.62 -4.15 -0.03
C PRO A 140 18.90 -5.35 0.88
N VAL A 141 20.18 -5.44 1.27
CA VAL A 141 20.68 -6.40 2.27
C VAL A 141 20.55 -7.86 1.84
N ASP A 142 20.81 -8.14 0.56
CA ASP A 142 21.00 -9.50 0.01
C ASP A 142 19.90 -10.50 0.43
N ALA A 143 18.64 -10.09 0.28
CA ALA A 143 17.50 -10.96 0.53
C ALA A 143 17.57 -12.22 -0.34
N THR A 144 17.41 -13.39 0.29
CA THR A 144 17.44 -14.69 -0.40
C THR A 144 16.07 -15.13 -0.91
N THR A 145 15.01 -14.46 -0.47
CA THR A 145 13.65 -14.68 -0.96
C THR A 145 13.59 -14.38 -2.46
N LYS A 146 13.08 -15.34 -3.24
CA LYS A 146 12.88 -15.15 -4.67
C LYS A 146 11.74 -14.13 -4.90
N PRO A 147 11.97 -13.03 -5.64
CA PRO A 147 10.90 -12.10 -5.99
C PRO A 147 9.84 -12.74 -6.89
N VAL A 148 8.62 -12.22 -6.82
CA VAL A 148 7.54 -12.54 -7.77
C VAL A 148 7.94 -12.05 -9.17
N ASP A 149 7.60 -12.80 -10.21
CA ASP A 149 7.93 -12.43 -11.59
C ASP A 149 7.38 -11.03 -11.94
N PRO A 150 8.24 -10.03 -12.19
CA PRO A 150 7.81 -8.65 -12.29
C PRO A 150 6.99 -8.39 -13.56
N ALA A 151 7.39 -8.95 -14.70
CA ALA A 151 6.70 -8.72 -15.97
C ALA A 151 5.32 -9.36 -15.98
N LYS A 152 5.19 -10.59 -15.48
CA LYS A 152 3.89 -11.26 -15.34
C LYS A 152 3.00 -10.54 -14.33
N PHE A 153 3.54 -10.15 -13.17
CA PHE A 153 2.76 -9.46 -12.14
C PHE A 153 2.19 -8.14 -12.68
N LEU A 154 3.03 -7.30 -13.30
CA LEU A 154 2.60 -6.03 -13.86
C LEU A 154 1.58 -6.20 -15.00
N LYS A 155 1.80 -7.16 -15.91
CA LYS A 155 0.89 -7.46 -17.02
C LYS A 155 -0.48 -7.97 -16.55
N LEU A 156 -0.53 -8.78 -15.49
CA LEU A 156 -1.78 -9.31 -14.95
C LEU A 156 -2.48 -8.26 -14.09
N GLY A 157 -1.74 -7.54 -13.26
CA GLY A 157 -2.26 -6.45 -12.43
C GLY A 157 -2.89 -5.32 -13.24
N SER A 158 -2.35 -5.03 -14.44
CA SER A 158 -2.92 -3.99 -15.32
C SER A 158 -4.29 -4.30 -15.89
N LYS A 159 -4.76 -5.55 -15.78
CA LYS A 159 -6.14 -5.92 -16.14
C LYS A 159 -7.16 -5.42 -15.11
N HIS A 160 -6.74 -5.14 -13.89
CA HIS A 160 -7.59 -4.69 -12.78
C HIS A 160 -7.44 -3.17 -12.60
N VAL A 161 -7.97 -2.40 -13.56
CA VAL A 161 -7.73 -0.95 -13.67
C VAL A 161 -8.15 -0.11 -12.44
N CYS A 162 -9.08 -0.62 -11.63
CA CYS A 162 -9.52 0.02 -10.39
C CYS A 162 -8.63 -0.30 -9.18
N ALA A 163 -7.71 -1.27 -9.31
CA ALA A 163 -6.80 -1.67 -8.24
C ALA A 163 -5.52 -0.82 -8.23
N VAL A 164 -5.01 -0.57 -7.02
CA VAL A 164 -3.69 0.03 -6.81
C VAL A 164 -2.63 -1.07 -6.95
N LEU A 165 -1.57 -0.82 -7.72
CA LEU A 165 -0.41 -1.70 -7.74
C LEU A 165 0.53 -1.31 -6.60
N SER A 166 0.81 -2.24 -5.70
CA SER A 166 1.73 -2.06 -4.56
C SER A 166 2.98 -2.90 -4.82
N VAL A 167 3.99 -2.32 -5.45
CA VAL A 167 5.14 -3.08 -5.97
C VAL A 167 6.40 -2.79 -5.18
N GLY A 168 6.94 -3.83 -4.54
CA GLY A 168 8.03 -3.74 -3.58
C GLY A 168 9.30 -4.45 -3.99
N TRP A 169 10.19 -4.53 -3.01
CA TRP A 169 11.43 -5.27 -3.10
C TRP A 169 11.51 -6.25 -1.93
N THR A 170 12.05 -7.43 -2.20
CA THR A 170 12.41 -8.37 -1.13
C THR A 170 13.48 -7.75 -0.22
N THR A 171 13.40 -7.97 1.10
CA THR A 171 14.37 -7.42 2.06
C THR A 171 14.79 -8.46 3.10
N SER A 172 16.04 -8.37 3.57
CA SER A 172 16.59 -9.22 4.66
C SER A 172 16.83 -8.46 5.96
N TYR A 173 16.29 -7.24 6.07
CA TYR A 173 16.51 -6.36 7.22
C TYR A 173 15.91 -6.93 8.52
N GLY A 174 16.37 -6.46 9.68
CA GLY A 174 15.88 -6.89 11.00
C GLY A 174 16.78 -7.90 11.73
N GLY A 175 16.48 -8.16 12.99
CA GLY A 175 17.33 -8.99 13.86
C GLY A 175 18.71 -8.36 14.06
N ASN A 176 19.76 -9.02 13.57
CA ASN A 176 21.13 -8.51 13.67
C ASN A 176 21.50 -7.52 12.54
N ILE A 177 20.60 -7.29 11.59
CA ILE A 177 20.82 -6.42 10.44
C ILE A 177 20.08 -5.11 10.71
N THR A 178 20.82 -4.09 11.10
CA THR A 178 20.30 -2.76 11.48
C THR A 178 20.68 -1.65 10.51
N GLU A 179 21.47 -1.97 9.48
CA GLU A 179 21.92 -1.01 8.47
C GLU A 179 21.55 -1.48 7.05
N GLY A 180 21.41 -0.51 6.15
CA GLY A 180 21.05 -0.73 4.76
C GLY A 180 20.27 0.44 4.17
N GLU A 181 20.23 0.50 2.84
CA GLU A 181 19.52 1.53 2.09
C GLU A 181 19.13 1.00 0.69
N TYR A 182 18.07 1.55 0.11
CA TYR A 182 17.76 1.43 -1.30
C TYR A 182 18.80 2.17 -2.14
N THR A 183 19.22 1.55 -3.24
CA THR A 183 20.22 2.12 -4.15
C THR A 183 19.57 2.74 -5.39
N SER A 184 20.27 3.66 -6.05
CA SER A 184 19.82 4.22 -7.35
C SER A 184 19.61 3.14 -8.41
N GLU A 185 20.37 2.04 -8.37
CA GLU A 185 20.19 0.91 -9.29
C GLU A 185 18.87 0.18 -9.05
N GLN A 186 18.51 -0.08 -7.79
CA GLN A 186 17.25 -0.72 -7.42
C GLN A 186 16.05 0.14 -7.81
N ILE A 187 16.13 1.45 -7.55
CA ILE A 187 15.10 2.42 -7.96
C ILE A 187 15.00 2.50 -9.48
N GLY A 188 16.13 2.61 -10.17
CA GLY A 188 16.17 2.63 -11.64
C GLY A 188 15.59 1.36 -12.27
N THR A 189 15.78 0.21 -11.63
CA THR A 189 15.18 -1.06 -12.07
C THR A 189 13.66 -1.06 -11.93
N MET A 190 13.12 -0.56 -10.81
CA MET A 190 11.68 -0.39 -10.63
C MET A 190 11.08 0.55 -11.67
N LEU A 191 11.72 1.69 -11.92
CA LEU A 191 11.29 2.64 -12.95
C LEU A 191 11.25 2.01 -14.35
N ARG A 192 12.29 1.24 -14.72
CA ARG A 192 12.29 0.49 -15.99
C ARG A 192 11.12 -0.50 -16.07
N MET A 193 10.89 -1.29 -15.02
CA MET A 193 9.78 -2.26 -15.01
C MET A 193 8.42 -1.59 -15.20
N ILE A 194 8.16 -0.48 -14.50
CA ILE A 194 6.92 0.30 -14.62
C ILE A 194 6.75 0.83 -16.06
N ASN A 195 7.80 1.42 -16.63
CA ASN A 195 7.76 2.03 -17.96
C ASN A 195 7.61 0.98 -19.07
N GLU A 196 8.40 -0.09 -19.05
CA GLU A 196 8.39 -1.15 -20.07
C GLU A 196 7.05 -1.91 -20.10
N ASN A 197 6.36 -2.00 -18.96
CA ASN A 197 5.05 -2.64 -18.85
C ASN A 197 3.88 -1.66 -19.05
N HIS A 198 4.15 -0.39 -19.40
CA HIS A 198 3.15 0.63 -19.72
C HIS A 198 2.09 0.82 -18.64
N ILE A 199 2.50 0.80 -17.37
CA ILE A 199 1.58 0.98 -16.25
C ILE A 199 0.99 2.38 -16.27
N ASN A 200 -0.33 2.48 -16.13
CA ASN A 200 -1.08 3.73 -16.18
C ASN A 200 -2.08 3.90 -15.02
N GLN A 201 -2.13 2.93 -14.10
CA GLN A 201 -2.97 2.99 -12.90
C GLN A 201 -2.17 3.47 -11.69
N THR A 202 -2.86 3.70 -10.57
CA THR A 202 -2.21 4.15 -9.34
C THR A 202 -1.20 3.13 -8.82
N VAL A 203 -0.02 3.63 -8.44
CA VAL A 203 1.07 2.82 -7.88
C VAL A 203 1.41 3.30 -6.47
N THR A 204 1.69 2.37 -5.57
CA THR A 204 2.37 2.65 -4.32
C THR A 204 3.61 1.79 -4.20
N PHE A 205 4.64 2.34 -3.57
CA PHE A 205 5.91 1.66 -3.36
C PHE A 205 6.05 1.32 -1.87
N PRO A 206 5.80 0.05 -1.46
CA PRO A 206 6.12 -0.40 -0.12
C PRO A 206 7.64 -0.38 0.10
N VAL A 207 8.07 0.46 1.04
CA VAL A 207 9.47 0.60 1.45
C VAL A 207 9.60 0.30 2.94
N ARG A 208 10.61 -0.48 3.31
CA ARG A 208 10.81 -0.89 4.70
C ARG A 208 11.44 0.25 5.49
N ALA A 209 10.85 0.59 6.64
CA ALA A 209 11.13 1.78 7.43
C ALA A 209 12.63 2.00 7.73
N GLY A 210 13.32 0.97 8.22
CA GLY A 210 14.74 1.06 8.56
C GLY A 210 15.66 1.32 7.37
N LEU A 211 15.29 0.79 6.19
CA LEU A 211 16.02 1.04 4.94
C LEU A 211 15.66 2.42 4.37
N ALA A 212 14.36 2.74 4.33
CA ALA A 212 13.85 3.99 3.78
C ALA A 212 14.38 5.22 4.51
N ALA A 213 14.55 5.13 5.83
CA ALA A 213 15.16 6.16 6.66
C ALA A 213 16.54 6.63 6.14
N ASN A 214 17.29 5.74 5.47
CA ASN A 214 18.61 6.06 4.92
C ASN A 214 18.57 6.40 3.42
N SER A 215 17.42 6.27 2.75
CA SER A 215 17.31 6.29 1.27
C SER A 215 16.58 7.50 0.71
N GLN A 216 16.50 8.60 1.46
CA GLN A 216 15.66 9.75 1.09
C GLN A 216 15.89 10.24 -0.36
N PRO A 217 17.12 10.48 -0.84
CA PRO A 217 17.31 11.00 -2.20
C PRO A 217 16.69 10.11 -3.28
N VAL A 218 16.94 8.79 -3.21
CA VAL A 218 16.49 7.87 -4.26
C VAL A 218 14.99 7.56 -4.18
N ILE A 219 14.38 7.63 -2.99
CA ILE A 219 12.93 7.52 -2.83
C ILE A 219 12.23 8.76 -3.39
N LEU A 220 12.78 9.95 -3.17
CA LEU A 220 12.23 11.18 -3.75
C LEU A 220 12.31 11.17 -5.28
N ASP A 221 13.40 10.63 -5.85
CA ASP A 221 13.52 10.45 -7.29
C ASP A 221 12.47 9.46 -7.82
N LEU A 222 12.28 8.30 -7.17
CA LEU A 222 11.24 7.34 -7.54
C LEU A 222 9.84 8.00 -7.63
N LEU A 223 9.46 8.76 -6.60
CA LEU A 223 8.15 9.39 -6.52
C LEU A 223 7.97 10.57 -7.47
N ARG A 224 9.08 11.24 -7.86
CA ARG A 224 9.06 12.31 -8.86
C ARG A 224 8.84 11.74 -10.26
N GLU A 225 9.63 10.72 -10.62
CA GLU A 225 9.60 10.07 -11.93
C GLU A 225 8.29 9.31 -12.19
N THR A 226 7.54 8.98 -11.14
CA THR A 226 6.25 8.26 -11.22
C THR A 226 5.05 9.14 -10.87
N SER A 227 5.22 10.46 -10.80
CA SER A 227 4.18 11.41 -10.41
C SER A 227 2.93 11.36 -11.30
N SER A 228 3.09 11.03 -12.58
CA SER A 228 1.98 10.84 -13.54
C SER A 228 1.05 9.68 -13.16
N LEU A 229 1.50 8.75 -12.32
CA LEU A 229 0.73 7.59 -11.85
C LEU A 229 0.00 7.86 -10.53
N ASN A 230 -0.04 9.11 -10.06
CA ASN A 230 -0.52 9.44 -8.71
C ASN A 230 0.20 8.59 -7.64
N SER A 231 1.51 8.44 -7.79
CA SER A 231 2.27 7.48 -6.98
C SER A 231 2.40 7.91 -5.52
N SER A 232 2.44 6.92 -4.63
CA SER A 232 2.62 7.10 -3.19
C SER A 232 3.71 6.20 -2.63
N MET A 233 4.16 6.51 -1.42
CA MET A 233 5.03 5.67 -0.62
C MET A 233 4.20 4.95 0.45
N THR A 234 4.41 3.65 0.64
CA THR A 234 3.88 2.92 1.80
C THR A 234 5.04 2.53 2.69
N VAL A 235 5.18 3.16 3.85
CA VAL A 235 6.23 2.81 4.81
C VAL A 235 5.76 1.65 5.65
N TRP A 236 6.48 0.53 5.62
CA TRP A 236 6.17 -0.64 6.44
C TRP A 236 7.34 -1.07 7.33
N SER A 237 7.07 -1.77 8.43
CA SER A 237 8.11 -2.25 9.34
C SER A 237 7.68 -3.52 10.05
N SER A 238 8.61 -4.46 10.26
CA SER A 238 8.38 -5.55 11.20
C SER A 238 8.53 -5.05 12.64
N GLU A 239 7.93 -5.77 13.59
CA GLU A 239 8.20 -5.54 15.01
C GLU A 239 9.68 -5.81 15.33
N GLY A 240 10.33 -4.89 16.03
CA GLY A 240 11.75 -4.99 16.39
C GLY A 240 12.75 -4.54 15.32
N ASP A 241 12.31 -4.11 14.14
CA ASP A 241 13.21 -3.47 13.18
C ASP A 241 13.85 -2.22 13.78
N HIS A 242 15.17 -2.06 13.60
CA HIS A 242 15.85 -0.80 13.93
C HIS A 242 15.42 0.29 12.95
N VAL A 243 15.13 1.49 13.45
CA VAL A 243 14.72 2.62 12.59
C VAL A 243 15.28 3.91 13.15
N GLU A 244 16.00 4.65 12.30
CA GLU A 244 16.41 6.03 12.57
C GLU A 244 15.19 6.96 12.47
N VAL A 245 14.45 7.10 13.57
CA VAL A 245 13.13 7.77 13.65
C VAL A 245 13.15 9.18 13.04
N ASP A 246 14.15 10.00 13.38
CA ASP A 246 14.22 11.38 12.89
C ASP A 246 14.41 11.44 11.37
N ARG A 247 15.19 10.52 10.80
CA ARG A 247 15.40 10.45 9.36
C ARG A 247 14.15 9.96 8.65
N LEU A 248 13.49 8.93 9.19
CA LEU A 248 12.22 8.44 8.64
C LEU A 248 11.15 9.54 8.69
N ARG A 249 11.03 10.25 9.80
CA ARG A 249 10.12 11.38 9.95
C ARG A 249 10.40 12.47 8.92
N ALA A 250 11.68 12.84 8.73
CA ALA A 250 12.08 13.82 7.73
C ALA A 250 11.70 13.38 6.31
N LEU A 251 11.92 12.11 5.96
CA LEU A 251 11.49 11.54 4.69
C LEU A 251 9.97 11.65 4.51
N ILE A 252 9.17 11.18 5.49
CA ILE A 252 7.70 11.22 5.43
C ILE A 252 7.19 12.65 5.22
N LEU A 253 7.74 13.62 5.96
CA LEU A 253 7.35 15.02 5.83
C LEU A 253 7.80 15.66 4.51
N THR A 254 8.91 15.19 3.94
CA THR A 254 9.38 15.66 2.63
C THR A 254 8.53 15.08 1.50
N VAL A 255 8.08 13.83 1.62
CA VAL A 255 7.17 13.20 0.65
C VAL A 255 5.76 13.79 0.72
N GLY A 256 5.31 14.15 1.92
CA GLY A 256 3.96 14.62 2.19
C GLY A 256 3.09 13.53 2.82
N LEU A 257 2.24 13.94 3.76
CA LEU A 257 1.30 13.04 4.45
C LEU A 257 0.20 12.57 3.51
N GLU A 258 -0.09 13.33 2.46
CA GLU A 258 -1.05 13.05 1.38
C GLU A 258 -0.54 12.07 0.33
N ARG A 259 0.73 11.67 0.43
CA ARG A 259 1.36 10.67 -0.44
C ARG A 259 2.06 9.55 0.33
N THR A 260 1.86 9.47 1.64
CA THR A 260 2.51 8.48 2.50
C THR A 260 1.49 7.67 3.30
N TYR A 261 1.47 6.36 3.08
CA TYR A 261 0.78 5.40 3.95
C TYR A 261 1.76 4.88 5.00
N LEU A 262 1.25 4.57 6.19
CA LEU A 262 2.05 4.11 7.32
C LEU A 262 1.50 2.78 7.87
N ASP A 263 2.25 1.70 7.65
CA ASP A 263 1.95 0.33 8.06
C ASP A 263 3.06 -0.20 8.98
N VAL A 264 3.16 0.40 10.18
CA VAL A 264 4.24 0.13 11.13
C VAL A 264 3.70 -0.20 12.53
N PRO A 265 4.48 -0.88 13.39
CA PRO A 265 4.10 -1.12 14.78
C PRO A 265 3.74 0.17 15.52
N GLN A 266 2.79 0.09 16.46
CA GLN A 266 2.31 1.26 17.22
C GLN A 266 3.42 2.02 17.94
N ASP A 267 4.45 1.31 18.45
CA ASP A 267 5.60 1.94 19.09
C ASP A 267 6.38 2.85 18.14
N LEU A 268 6.66 2.38 16.91
CA LEU A 268 7.32 3.20 15.90
C LEU A 268 6.42 4.37 15.45
N ALA A 269 5.13 4.10 15.20
CA ALA A 269 4.18 5.14 14.82
C ALA A 269 4.10 6.26 15.88
N GLY A 270 4.10 5.91 17.16
CA GLY A 270 4.09 6.85 18.28
C GLY A 270 5.35 7.72 18.37
N LYS A 271 6.52 7.17 18.02
CA LYS A 271 7.81 7.89 18.03
C LYS A 271 7.96 8.88 16.87
N LEU A 272 7.25 8.69 15.75
CA LEU A 272 7.36 9.58 14.58
C LEU A 272 6.81 10.98 14.82
N HIS A 273 5.93 11.18 15.81
CA HIS A 273 5.33 12.48 16.14
C HIS A 273 4.88 13.27 14.90
N LEU A 274 4.12 12.58 14.01
CA LEU A 274 3.59 13.18 12.78
C LEU A 274 2.48 14.20 13.11
N PRO A 275 2.30 15.24 12.27
CA PRO A 275 1.22 16.20 12.46
C PRO A 275 -0.16 15.52 12.52
N PRO A 276 -1.07 16.02 13.37
CA PRO A 276 -2.43 15.50 13.41
C PRO A 276 -3.15 15.74 12.06
N PRO A 277 -4.20 14.96 11.75
CA PRO A 277 -4.93 15.06 10.48
C PRO A 277 -5.42 16.47 10.12
N ASP A 278 -5.66 17.35 11.10
CA ASP A 278 -6.18 18.71 10.89
C ASP A 278 -5.10 19.81 10.93
N ALA A 279 -3.81 19.44 10.92
CA ALA A 279 -2.72 20.41 10.89
C ALA A 279 -2.68 21.11 9.53
N LYS A 280 -3.32 22.28 9.43
CA LYS A 280 -3.17 23.18 8.29
C LYS A 280 -1.68 23.48 8.09
N ALA A 281 -1.16 23.18 6.90
CA ALA A 281 0.19 23.55 6.51
C ALA A 281 0.35 25.06 6.71
N LYS A 282 1.14 25.46 7.70
CA LYS A 282 1.55 26.85 7.83
C LYS A 282 2.63 27.07 6.78
N ASN A 283 2.27 27.82 5.73
CA ASN A 283 3.20 28.37 4.73
C ASN A 283 4.36 29.12 5.40
#